data_AF-A0AA39J7W4-F1
#
_entry.id   AF-A0AA39J7W4-F1
#
_cell.length_a   1.000
_cell.length_b   1.000
_cell.length_c   1.000
_cell.angle_alpha   90.00
_cell.angle_beta   90.00
_cell.angle_gamma   90.00
#
_symmetry.space_group_name_H-M   'P 1'
#
loop_
_entity.id
_entity.type
_entity.pdbx_description
1 polymer ?
#
loop_
_entity_poly.entity_id
_entity_poly.type
_entity_poly.pdbx_seq_one_letter_code
_entity_poly.pdbx_strand_id
1 'polypeptide(L)'
;AFNMIQRRKLLLHTSFRVKKKNFPQVANKFATVSAAAVAAIAERVSNGDFKTANTPEERRVLTLMKEVNAVATGIPGSSMARVAKRNEVKGLMMDKGLVSFYITINPADIYNPVVK
;
A
#
# COMPACT_ATOMS: atom_id res chain seq x y z
N ALA A 1 -6.35 -4.43 -21.48
CA ALA A 1 -6.57 -2.97 -21.43
C ALA A 1 -6.89 -2.43 -20.02
N PHE A 2 -7.80 -3.06 -19.26
CA PHE A 2 -8.26 -2.60 -17.94
C PHE A 2 -7.12 -2.28 -16.94
N ASN A 3 -6.12 -3.16 -16.83
CA ASN A 3 -4.99 -2.98 -15.92
C ASN A 3 -4.14 -1.73 -16.22
N MET A 4 -3.99 -1.33 -17.49
CA MET A 4 -3.19 -0.15 -17.85
C MET A 4 -3.90 1.16 -17.48
N ILE A 5 -5.20 1.25 -17.77
CA ILE A 5 -6.03 2.42 -17.40
C ILE A 5 -6.11 2.54 -15.87
N GLN A 6 -6.28 1.42 -15.17
CA GLN A 6 -6.34 1.40 -13.71
C GLN A 6 -4.99 1.80 -13.09
N ARG A 7 -3.86 1.31 -13.63
CA ARG A 7 -2.51 1.75 -13.18
C ARG A 7 -2.27 3.22 -13.43
N ARG A 8 -2.65 3.75 -14.61
CA ARG A 8 -2.53 5.19 -14.91
C ARG A 8 -3.36 6.04 -13.95
N LYS A 9 -4.62 5.65 -13.70
CA LYS A 9 -5.47 6.32 -12.69
C LYS A 9 -4.84 6.25 -11.30
N LEU A 10 -4.23 5.13 -10.94
CA LEU A 10 -3.53 4.98 -9.66
C LEU A 10 -2.35 5.92 -9.52
N LEU A 11 -1.50 6.01 -10.54
CA LEU A 11 -0.38 6.95 -10.53
C LEU A 11 -0.85 8.41 -10.45
N LEU A 12 -1.90 8.78 -11.17
CA LEU A 12 -2.42 10.16 -11.18
C LEU A 12 -3.14 10.58 -9.89
N HIS A 13 -3.77 9.64 -9.19
CA HIS A 13 -4.56 9.92 -7.98
C HIS A 13 -3.92 9.41 -6.69
N THR A 14 -2.65 8.99 -6.74
CA THR A 14 -1.89 8.68 -5.52
C THR A 14 -1.31 9.96 -4.96
N SER A 15 -1.66 10.26 -3.73
CA SER A 15 -1.06 11.31 -2.91
C SER A 15 -0.25 10.68 -1.79
N PHE A 16 0.73 11.41 -1.29
CA PHE A 16 1.50 10.99 -0.12
C PHE A 16 0.96 11.68 1.12
N ARG A 17 0.73 10.89 2.18
CA ARG A 17 0.26 11.37 3.46
C ARG A 17 1.26 11.04 4.55
N VAL A 18 1.51 12.02 5.41
CA VAL A 18 2.33 11.88 6.62
C VAL A 18 1.56 12.38 7.84
N LYS A 19 2.00 12.01 9.05
CA LYS A 19 1.43 12.56 10.28
C LYS A 19 1.72 14.06 10.33
N LYS A 20 0.73 14.89 10.68
CA LYS A 20 0.86 16.37 10.71
C LYS A 20 2.09 16.83 11.50
N LYS A 21 2.33 16.26 12.68
CA LYS A 21 3.50 16.56 13.53
C LYS A 21 4.85 16.30 12.85
N ASN A 22 4.92 15.36 11.91
CA ASN A 22 6.14 14.97 11.22
C ASN A 22 6.27 15.67 9.85
N PHE A 23 5.24 16.39 9.38
CA PHE A 23 5.20 16.95 8.02
C PHE A 23 6.42 17.82 7.70
N PRO A 24 6.84 18.79 8.54
CA PRO A 24 7.98 19.64 8.22
C PRO A 24 9.28 18.85 8.08
N GLN A 25 9.48 17.88 8.98
CA GLN A 25 10.68 17.03 8.97
C GLN A 25 10.71 16.12 7.74
N VAL A 26 9.58 15.48 7.40
CA VAL A 26 9.50 14.58 6.24
C VAL A 26 9.63 15.37 4.93
N ALA A 27 9.06 16.57 4.84
CA ALA A 27 9.20 17.42 3.66
C ALA A 27 10.68 17.80 3.40
N ASN A 28 11.41 18.20 4.45
CA ASN A 28 12.84 18.48 4.34
C ASN A 28 13.65 17.24 3.95
N LYS A 29 13.36 16.08 4.55
CA LYS A 29 13.98 14.80 4.15
C LYS A 29 13.67 14.46 2.68
N PHE A 30 12.43 14.68 2.24
CA PHE A 30 12.00 14.40 0.88
C PHE A 30 12.76 15.26 -0.15
N ALA A 31 12.93 16.56 0.14
CA ALA A 31 13.64 17.50 -0.73
C ALA A 31 15.15 17.24 -0.83
N THR A 32 15.75 16.52 0.14
CA THR A 32 17.20 16.28 0.21
C THR A 32 17.63 14.93 -0.35
N VAL A 33 16.69 14.08 -0.76
CA VAL A 33 16.97 12.73 -1.28
C VAL A 33 17.22 12.79 -2.78
N SER A 34 18.26 12.10 -3.24
CA SER A 34 18.61 12.02 -4.67
C SER A 34 17.67 11.07 -5.44
N ALA A 35 17.32 11.44 -6.67
CA ALA A 35 16.49 10.60 -7.54
C ALA A 35 17.16 9.25 -7.85
N ALA A 36 18.49 9.23 -7.95
CA ALA A 36 19.28 8.01 -8.17
C ALA A 36 19.14 7.02 -7.01
N ALA A 37 19.21 7.50 -5.75
CA ALA A 37 19.01 6.64 -4.59
C ALA A 37 17.59 6.06 -4.50
N VAL A 38 16.57 6.85 -4.91
CA VAL A 38 15.18 6.36 -4.99
C VAL A 38 15.04 5.27 -6.05
N ALA A 39 15.65 5.45 -7.23
CA ALA A 39 15.61 4.46 -8.30
C ALA A 39 16.29 3.14 -7.89
N ALA A 40 17.48 3.22 -7.28
CA ALA A 40 18.21 2.05 -6.81
C ALA A 40 17.43 1.25 -5.75
N ILE A 41 16.80 1.94 -4.80
CA ILE A 41 15.94 1.27 -3.80
C ILE A 41 14.67 0.70 -4.43
N ALA A 42 14.04 1.40 -5.37
CA ALA A 42 12.85 0.91 -6.05
C ALA A 42 13.12 -0.39 -6.82
N GLU A 43 14.27 -0.49 -7.48
CA GLU A 43 14.70 -1.70 -8.17
C GLU A 43 14.91 -2.87 -7.18
N ARG A 44 15.64 -2.64 -6.08
CA ARG A 44 15.86 -3.68 -5.05
C ARG A 44 14.56 -4.15 -4.41
N VAL A 45 13.67 -3.21 -4.09
CA VAL A 45 12.33 -3.51 -3.55
C VAL A 45 11.51 -4.33 -4.54
N SER A 46 11.62 -4.06 -5.84
CA SER A 46 10.96 -4.85 -6.88
C SER A 46 11.48 -6.29 -6.95
N ASN A 47 12.75 -6.51 -6.58
CA ASN A 47 13.40 -7.82 -6.48
C ASN A 47 13.16 -8.51 -5.12
N GLY A 48 12.41 -7.88 -4.20
CA GLY A 48 12.05 -8.45 -2.89
C GLY A 48 13.01 -8.11 -1.75
N ASP A 49 13.98 -7.22 -1.96
CA ASP A 49 14.85 -6.72 -0.89
C ASP A 49 14.36 -5.39 -0.32
N PHE A 50 13.94 -5.42 0.95
CA PHE A 50 13.37 -4.28 1.66
C PHE A 50 14.28 -3.71 2.76
N LYS A 51 15.47 -4.28 2.97
CA LYS A 51 16.31 -3.97 4.13
C LYS A 51 17.68 -3.40 3.74
N THR A 52 18.20 -3.75 2.57
CA THR A 52 19.58 -3.39 2.23
C THR A 52 19.70 -1.94 1.81
N ALA A 53 20.53 -1.20 2.55
CA ALA A 53 20.98 0.14 2.18
C ALA A 53 22.49 0.26 2.39
N ASN A 54 23.19 0.46 1.29
CA ASN A 54 24.64 0.54 1.20
C ASN A 54 25.13 1.97 1.42
N THR A 55 24.35 2.95 0.96
CA THR A 55 24.70 4.37 1.09
C THR A 55 23.86 5.07 2.17
N PRO A 56 24.36 6.16 2.77
CA PRO A 56 23.58 6.96 3.71
C PRO A 56 22.34 7.58 3.06
N GLU A 57 22.35 7.85 1.76
CA GLU A 57 21.18 8.32 1.01
C GLU A 57 20.12 7.24 0.87
N GLU A 58 20.51 6.00 0.54
CA GLU A 58 19.61 4.85 0.49
C GLU A 58 18.94 4.59 1.86
N ARG A 59 19.68 4.77 2.96
CA ARG A 59 19.10 4.66 4.32
C ARG A 59 18.04 5.73 4.58
N ARG A 60 18.24 6.95 4.07
CA ARG A 60 17.23 8.02 4.15
C ARG A 60 15.99 7.67 3.35
N VAL A 61 16.14 7.11 2.14
CA VAL A 61 15.02 6.61 1.31
C VAL A 61 14.22 5.55 2.06
N LEU A 62 14.88 4.53 2.62
CA LEU A 62 14.19 3.47 3.37
C LEU A 62 13.46 4.01 4.61
N THR A 63 14.03 5.02 5.27
CA THR A 63 13.38 5.68 6.41
C THR A 63 12.15 6.46 5.94
N LEU A 64 12.28 7.20 4.83
CA LEU A 64 11.19 7.97 4.25
C LEU A 64 10.02 7.07 3.78
N MET A 65 10.32 5.91 3.21
CA MET A 65 9.31 4.90 2.85
C MET A 65 8.50 4.39 4.06
N LYS A 66 9.08 4.39 5.27
CA LYS A 66 8.36 4.02 6.51
C LYS A 66 7.50 5.16 7.06
N GLU A 67 7.89 6.41 6.79
CA GLU A 67 7.23 7.61 7.31
C GLU A 67 6.07 8.08 6.42
N VAL A 68 6.16 7.79 5.12
CA VAL A 68 5.19 8.20 4.10
C VAL A 68 4.20 7.08 3.79
N ASN A 69 2.91 7.40 3.83
CA ASN A 69 1.85 6.48 3.41
C ASN A 69 1.30 6.94 2.05
N ALA A 70 1.24 6.03 1.08
CA ALA A 70 0.53 6.27 -0.17
C ALA A 70 -0.99 6.21 0.08
N VAL A 71 -1.71 7.22 -0.38
CA VAL A 71 -3.16 7.34 -0.27
C VAL A 71 -3.72 7.65 -1.65
N ALA A 72 -4.56 6.76 -2.16
CA ALA A 72 -5.36 6.95 -3.36
C ALA A 72 -6.81 6.66 -3.02
N THR A 73 -7.71 7.55 -3.41
CA THR A 73 -9.15 7.44 -3.17
C THR A 73 -9.87 7.12 -4.48
N GLY A 74 -10.93 6.32 -4.39
CA GLY A 74 -11.88 6.17 -5.50
C GLY A 74 -11.42 5.35 -6.71
N ILE A 75 -10.33 4.57 -6.62
CA ILE A 75 -9.91 3.67 -7.71
C ILE A 75 -10.45 2.26 -7.44
N PRO A 76 -11.49 1.81 -8.17
CA PRO A 76 -12.05 0.48 -7.99
C PRO A 76 -10.98 -0.59 -8.19
N GLY A 77 -11.00 -1.64 -7.37
CA GLY A 77 -10.05 -2.75 -7.45
C GLY A 77 -8.63 -2.45 -6.92
N SER A 78 -8.32 -1.23 -6.49
CA SER A 78 -7.05 -0.93 -5.81
C SER A 78 -7.00 -1.52 -4.40
N SER A 79 -5.80 -1.78 -3.88
CA SER A 79 -5.60 -2.23 -2.48
C SER A 79 -6.24 -1.25 -1.48
N MET A 80 -6.11 0.05 -1.73
CA MET A 80 -6.68 1.12 -0.91
C MET A 80 -8.21 1.13 -0.95
N ALA A 81 -8.82 0.91 -2.12
CA ALA A 81 -10.28 0.77 -2.22
C ALA A 81 -10.81 -0.45 -1.46
N ARG A 82 -10.08 -1.58 -1.48
CA ARG A 82 -10.45 -2.76 -0.69
C ARG A 82 -10.39 -2.49 0.82
N VAL A 83 -9.37 -1.76 1.29
CA VAL A 83 -9.27 -1.35 2.69
C VAL A 83 -10.39 -0.38 3.07
N ALA A 84 -10.68 0.62 2.23
CA ALA A 84 -11.77 1.57 2.45
C ALA A 84 -13.13 0.87 2.58
N LYS A 85 -13.43 -0.08 1.67
CA LYS A 85 -14.65 -0.87 1.73
C LYS A 85 -14.73 -1.76 2.95
N ARG A 86 -13.62 -2.36 3.38
CA ARG A 86 -13.58 -3.13 4.65
C ARG A 86 -13.86 -2.23 5.86
N ASN A 87 -13.34 -1.01 5.87
CA ASN A 87 -13.60 -0.06 6.95
C ASN A 87 -15.06 0.40 6.96
N GLU A 88 -15.67 0.60 5.79
CA GLU A 88 -17.10 0.92 5.64
C GLU A 88 -17.97 -0.21 6.22
N VAL A 89 -17.70 -1.47 5.86
CA VAL A 89 -18.39 -2.64 6.44
C VAL A 89 -18.25 -2.67 7.96
N LYS A 90 -17.04 -2.46 8.50
CA LYS A 90 -16.83 -2.40 9.95
C LYS A 90 -17.62 -1.27 10.62
N GLY A 91 -17.66 -0.09 10.00
CA GLY A 91 -18.43 1.05 10.50
C GLY A 91 -19.93 0.76 10.53
N LEU A 92 -20.46 0.14 9.47
CA LEU A 92 -21.85 -0.30 9.41
C LEU A 92 -22.17 -1.36 10.48
N MET A 93 -21.24 -2.29 10.73
CA MET A 93 -21.41 -3.29 11.79
C MET A 93 -21.48 -2.66 13.18
N MET A 94 -20.62 -1.66 13.45
CA MET A 94 -20.63 -0.90 14.70
C MET A 94 -21.91 -0.07 14.87
N ASP A 95 -22.33 0.64 13.82
CA ASP A 95 -23.52 1.51 13.84
C ASP A 95 -24.83 0.71 13.96
N LYS A 96 -24.93 -0.43 13.26
CA LYS A 96 -26.15 -1.24 13.21
C LYS A 96 -26.17 -2.39 14.22
N GLY A 97 -25.13 -2.56 15.04
CA GLY A 97 -25.05 -3.60 16.07
C GLY A 97 -24.98 -5.03 15.52
N LEU A 98 -24.49 -5.22 14.29
CA LEU A 98 -24.35 -6.54 13.67
C LEU A 98 -23.24 -7.34 14.35
N VAL A 99 -23.57 -8.54 14.87
CA VAL A 99 -22.56 -9.50 15.33
C VAL A 99 -21.74 -9.98 14.14
N SER A 100 -20.47 -9.61 14.10
CA SER A 100 -19.57 -10.00 13.02
C SER A 100 -19.04 -11.42 13.23
N PHE A 101 -19.62 -12.42 12.56
CA PHE A 101 -19.03 -13.75 12.44
C PHE A 101 -18.16 -13.83 11.17
N TYR A 102 -16.89 -14.18 11.35
CA TYR A 102 -15.98 -14.46 10.25
C TYR A 102 -15.87 -15.97 10.09
N ILE A 103 -16.39 -16.51 8.98
CA ILE A 103 -16.25 -17.92 8.64
C ILE A 103 -15.25 -18.01 7.49
N THR A 104 -14.10 -18.63 7.76
CA THR A 104 -13.15 -19.00 6.71
C THR A 104 -13.45 -20.42 6.28
N ILE A 105 -14.11 -20.59 5.14
CA ILE A 105 -14.30 -21.91 4.52
C ILE A 105 -13.07 -22.17 3.68
N ASN A 106 -12.21 -23.08 4.12
CA ASN A 106 -11.10 -23.60 3.34
C ASN A 106 -11.46 -25.02 2.86
N PRO A 107 -12.12 -25.18 1.71
CA PRO A 107 -12.45 -26.51 1.19
C PRO A 107 -11.14 -27.26 0.91
N ALA A 108 -11.06 -28.51 1.34
CA ALA A 108 -9.89 -29.34 1.06
C ALA A 108 -9.82 -29.65 -0.44
N ASP A 109 -8.71 -29.28 -1.09
CA ASP A 109 -8.47 -29.53 -2.53
C ASP A 109 -8.51 -31.02 -2.90
N ILE A 110 -8.34 -31.91 -1.92
CA ILE A 110 -8.34 -33.38 -2.08
C ILE A 110 -9.67 -33.89 -2.68
N TYR A 111 -10.77 -33.15 -2.50
CA TYR A 111 -12.10 -33.53 -2.98
C TYR A 111 -12.59 -32.64 -4.13
N ASN A 112 -11.74 -31.79 -4.70
CA ASN A 112 -12.15 -30.89 -5.77
C ASN A 112 -12.35 -31.66 -7.09
N PRO A 113 -13.58 -31.74 -7.63
CA PRO A 113 -13.86 -32.49 -8.86
C PRO A 113 -13.25 -31.87 -10.12
N VAL A 114 -12.72 -30.64 -10.03
CA VAL A 114 -12.08 -29.92 -11.14
C VAL A 114 -10.61 -30.31 -11.32
N VAL A 115 -9.98 -30.89 -10.29
CA VAL A 115 -8.54 -31.25 -10.28
C VAL A 115 -8.35 -32.78 -10.44
N LYS A 116 -9.40 -33.51 -10.83
CA LYS A 116 -9.30 -34.92 -11.23
C LYS A 116 -9.05 -35.07 -12.72
#